data_AF-K3V8R6-F1
#
_entry.id   AF-K3V8R6-F1
#
_cell.length_a   1.000
_cell.length_b   1.000
_cell.length_c   1.000
_cell.angle_alpha   90.00
_cell.angle_beta   90.00
_cell.angle_gamma   90.00
#
_symmetry.space_group_name_H-M   'P 1'
#
loop_
_entity.id
_entity.type
_entity.pdbx_description
1 polymer ?
#
loop_
_entity_poly.entity_id
_entity_poly.type
_entity_poly.pdbx_seq_one_letter_code
_entity_poly.pdbx_strand_id
1 'polypeptide(L)'
;MRFAHLCSIALGANTVIASVCRPRQSSHASVVSVEATISTASESSSPTSTKLETTGDTTSASTIVTVTTTTESFTSVATSILETTTATDLVTTGLSSSSTETTTLPETTATATPPLETFQIIVPEHSFHDEYLIGRKTTSNVMGFDLEPQSNIPTLTFSIEAETSFVREVDGMYLCIEYASPSSPGQLQLCNKDTLGNGRWSLLTCEKTDERGLECSVPAATCGFNMNTGQVVCNDLEGDFTQFYLVGNGSQNGFTLALGSKEHPPSSDYYTAVEIEVTPVRDEL
;
A
#
# COMPACT_ATOMS: atom_id res chain seq x y z
N MET A 1 -39.85 -64.62 21.51
CA MET A 1 -38.93 -64.71 22.67
C MET A 1 -37.86 -63.65 22.46
N ARG A 2 -37.73 -62.73 23.45
CA ARG A 2 -36.51 -62.17 24.07
C ARG A 2 -35.30 -61.84 23.16
N PHE A 3 -34.49 -60.79 23.36
CA PHE A 3 -34.44 -59.52 24.11
C PHE A 3 -32.98 -59.06 23.90
N ALA A 4 -32.74 -57.76 23.67
CA ALA A 4 -31.47 -57.05 23.98
C ALA A 4 -30.15 -57.49 23.25
N HIS A 5 -29.10 -56.68 23.09
CA HIS A 5 -28.78 -55.33 23.58
C HIS A 5 -27.70 -54.72 22.65
N LEU A 6 -27.74 -53.38 22.55
CA LEU A 6 -26.70 -52.50 22.02
C LEU A 6 -25.35 -52.65 22.75
N CYS A 7 -24.24 -52.43 22.04
CA CYS A 7 -23.00 -51.98 22.66
C CYS A 7 -22.30 -50.96 21.74
N SER A 8 -22.51 -49.68 22.04
CA SER A 8 -21.72 -48.56 21.54
C SER A 8 -20.37 -48.55 22.26
N ILE A 9 -19.27 -48.40 21.52
CA ILE A 9 -17.94 -48.13 22.09
C ILE A 9 -17.64 -46.65 21.86
N ALA A 10 -17.68 -45.88 22.94
CA ALA A 10 -17.10 -44.54 23.01
C ALA A 10 -15.70 -44.66 23.63
N LEU A 11 -14.65 -44.24 22.92
CA LEU A 11 -13.35 -43.95 23.51
C LEU A 11 -13.18 -42.44 23.59
N GLY A 12 -13.34 -41.91 24.81
CA GLY A 12 -12.81 -40.60 25.18
C GLY A 12 -11.38 -40.77 25.68
N ALA A 13 -10.42 -40.12 25.04
CA ALA A 13 -9.06 -39.98 25.54
C ALA A 13 -8.83 -38.52 25.93
N ASN A 14 -8.79 -38.26 27.24
CA ASN A 14 -8.32 -37.01 27.79
C ASN A 14 -6.78 -37.02 27.77
N THR A 15 -6.17 -36.18 26.95
CA THR A 15 -4.72 -35.94 27.01
C THR A 15 -4.44 -34.76 27.94
N VAL A 16 -3.80 -35.05 29.07
CA VAL A 16 -3.21 -34.06 29.97
C VAL A 16 -1.78 -33.81 29.48
N ILE A 17 -1.50 -32.60 29.01
CA ILE A 17 -0.15 -32.14 28.68
C ILE A 17 0.45 -31.54 29.95
N ALA A 18 1.29 -32.31 30.65
CA ALA A 18 2.11 -31.81 31.74
C ALA A 18 3.35 -31.11 31.19
N SER A 19 3.65 -29.95 31.77
CA SER A 19 4.68 -29.01 31.38
C SER A 19 6.10 -29.57 31.47
N VAL A 20 6.93 -29.22 30.48
CA VAL A 20 8.35 -29.56 30.43
C VAL A 20 9.11 -28.73 31.46
N CYS A 21 9.82 -29.42 32.36
CA CYS A 21 10.73 -28.81 33.31
C CYS A 21 11.93 -28.15 32.60
N ARG A 22 12.16 -26.88 32.93
CA ARG A 22 13.33 -26.07 32.59
C ARG A 22 14.54 -26.52 33.42
N PRO A 23 15.68 -26.94 32.83
CA PRO A 23 16.92 -27.03 33.58
C PRO A 23 17.54 -25.65 33.75
N ARG A 24 17.71 -25.26 35.02
CA ARG A 24 18.54 -24.14 35.46
C ARG A 24 19.98 -24.63 35.52
N GLN A 25 20.85 -24.18 34.62
CA GLN A 25 22.30 -24.29 34.79
C GLN A 25 22.90 -22.89 34.89
N SER A 26 23.43 -22.62 36.07
CA SER A 26 24.37 -21.53 36.35
C SER A 26 25.66 -22.20 36.78
N SER A 27 26.78 -21.85 36.12
CA SER A 27 28.11 -21.87 36.73
C SER A 27 29.05 -20.95 35.96
N HIS A 28 29.89 -20.31 36.74
CA HIS A 28 30.72 -19.13 36.47
C HIS A 28 31.98 -19.44 35.64
N ALA A 29 32.54 -18.34 35.13
CA ALA A 29 33.77 -18.15 34.36
C ALA A 29 35.01 -19.01 34.70
N SER A 30 35.86 -19.23 33.69
CA SER A 30 37.30 -18.91 33.73
C SER A 30 37.93 -18.88 32.34
N VAL A 31 38.84 -17.92 32.18
CA VAL A 31 39.66 -17.60 31.01
C VAL A 31 40.97 -18.38 31.11
N VAL A 32 41.40 -19.10 30.07
CA VAL A 32 42.82 -19.42 29.81
C VAL A 32 43.04 -19.59 28.30
N SER A 33 43.88 -18.72 27.75
CA SER A 33 44.50 -18.84 26.43
C SER A 33 45.51 -19.98 26.39
N VAL A 34 45.55 -20.75 25.29
CA VAL A 34 46.77 -21.40 24.82
C VAL A 34 46.86 -21.28 23.30
N GLU A 35 48.04 -20.84 22.89
CA GLU A 35 48.55 -20.56 21.56
C GLU A 35 49.26 -21.80 20.99
N ALA A 36 49.11 -22.08 19.68
CA ALA A 36 50.05 -22.81 18.80
C ALA A 36 49.43 -22.87 17.38
N THR A 37 49.79 -22.03 16.41
CA THR A 37 50.99 -22.04 15.53
C THR A 37 50.97 -23.09 14.39
N ILE A 38 50.55 -22.62 13.20
CA ILE A 38 51.15 -22.68 11.84
C ILE A 38 51.83 -23.97 11.35
N SER A 39 51.40 -24.44 10.15
CA SER A 39 52.20 -24.79 8.93
C SER A 39 51.49 -25.91 8.14
N THR A 40 51.38 -25.99 6.81
CA THR A 40 51.83 -25.21 5.64
C THR A 40 51.13 -25.76 4.39
N ALA A 41 51.13 -24.93 3.34
CA ALA A 41 50.71 -25.08 1.95
C ALA A 41 51.04 -26.42 1.22
N SER A 42 50.27 -26.77 0.18
CA SER A 42 50.57 -26.39 -1.21
C SER A 42 49.59 -27.00 -2.24
N GLU A 43 49.15 -26.13 -3.16
CA GLU A 43 49.02 -26.27 -4.63
C GLU A 43 48.68 -27.63 -5.27
N SER A 44 47.70 -27.65 -6.20
CA SER A 44 47.96 -27.99 -7.61
C SER A 44 46.67 -28.07 -8.46
N SER A 45 46.75 -27.39 -9.62
CA SER A 45 46.20 -27.73 -10.94
C SER A 45 44.68 -27.85 -11.20
N SER A 46 44.16 -26.85 -11.91
CA SER A 46 43.28 -27.04 -13.08
C SER A 46 44.14 -27.60 -14.25
N PRO A 47 43.62 -28.42 -15.19
CA PRO A 47 42.76 -27.93 -16.28
C PRO A 47 41.73 -28.96 -16.81
N THR A 48 40.78 -28.52 -17.65
CA THR A 48 40.55 -29.06 -19.01
C THR A 48 39.26 -28.48 -19.63
N SER A 49 39.47 -27.67 -20.66
CA SER A 49 38.48 -27.29 -21.67
C SER A 49 38.07 -28.49 -22.51
N THR A 50 36.78 -28.63 -22.80
CA THR A 50 36.33 -29.43 -23.96
C THR A 50 35.90 -28.48 -25.07
N LYS A 51 36.66 -28.55 -26.15
CA LYS A 51 36.53 -27.86 -27.44
C LYS A 51 35.41 -28.53 -28.25
N LEU A 52 34.43 -27.75 -28.71
CA LEU A 52 33.58 -28.14 -29.84
C LEU A 52 33.99 -27.29 -31.05
N GLU A 53 34.57 -27.96 -32.04
CA GLU A 53 34.84 -27.42 -33.37
C GLU A 53 33.55 -27.46 -34.19
N THR A 54 33.17 -26.32 -34.77
CA THR A 54 32.41 -26.29 -36.01
C THR A 54 32.97 -25.18 -36.87
N THR A 55 33.67 -25.61 -37.91
CA THR A 55 34.20 -24.81 -39.01
C THR A 55 33.06 -24.43 -39.94
N GLY A 56 32.99 -23.15 -40.30
CA GLY A 56 32.06 -22.61 -41.29
C GLY A 56 32.42 -21.16 -41.59
N ASP A 57 33.49 -20.99 -42.36
CA ASP A 57 33.91 -19.74 -43.00
C ASP A 57 32.75 -19.08 -43.76
N THR A 58 32.52 -17.79 -43.54
CA THR A 58 32.27 -16.82 -44.62
C THR A 58 32.55 -15.40 -44.11
N THR A 59 33.67 -14.88 -44.59
CA THR A 59 34.07 -13.47 -44.66
C THR A 59 32.97 -12.58 -45.24
N SER A 60 32.63 -11.48 -44.57
CA SER A 60 32.45 -10.16 -45.20
C SER A 60 32.44 -9.03 -44.18
N ALA A 61 33.12 -7.97 -44.57
CA ALA A 61 33.49 -6.81 -43.78
C ALA A 61 32.37 -5.78 -43.62
N SER A 62 32.45 -5.05 -42.50
CA SER A 62 32.19 -3.63 -42.30
C SER A 62 31.06 -2.95 -43.08
N THR A 63 30.02 -2.51 -42.37
CA THR A 63 29.52 -1.12 -42.53
C THR A 63 28.93 -0.66 -41.20
N ILE A 64 29.56 0.37 -40.63
CA ILE A 64 29.04 1.17 -39.54
C ILE A 64 28.03 2.13 -40.20
N VAL A 65 26.74 1.97 -39.91
CA VAL A 65 25.73 2.96 -40.30
C VAL A 65 25.36 3.76 -39.07
N THR A 66 25.92 4.96 -39.01
CA THR A 66 25.49 6.06 -38.14
C THR A 66 24.09 6.48 -38.58
N VAL A 67 23.08 6.25 -37.75
CA VAL A 67 21.75 6.82 -37.94
C VAL A 67 21.63 8.03 -37.00
N THR A 68 21.85 9.21 -37.56
CA THR A 68 21.50 10.51 -36.98
C THR A 68 20.30 11.06 -37.72
N THR A 69 19.13 11.08 -37.08
CA THR A 69 17.92 11.86 -37.42
C THR A 69 16.91 11.63 -36.27
N THR A 70 16.17 12.57 -35.70
CA THR A 70 16.07 14.03 -35.76
C THR A 70 15.28 14.38 -34.50
N THR A 71 15.74 15.35 -33.72
CA THR A 71 14.95 16.00 -32.66
C THR A 71 13.74 16.69 -33.28
N GLU A 72 12.53 16.19 -33.03
CA GLU A 72 11.31 16.97 -33.27
C GLU A 72 10.92 17.72 -32.00
N SER A 73 10.90 19.04 -32.16
CA SER A 73 10.57 20.04 -31.16
C SER A 73 9.06 20.08 -30.93
N PHE A 74 8.67 20.11 -29.65
CA PHE A 74 7.33 20.46 -29.22
C PHE A 74 6.96 21.85 -29.75
N THR A 75 5.83 21.95 -30.44
CA THR A 75 5.20 23.22 -30.79
C THR A 75 3.84 23.27 -30.10
N SER A 76 3.77 24.09 -29.05
CA SER A 76 2.53 24.44 -28.37
C SER A 76 1.62 25.23 -29.31
N VAL A 77 0.38 24.77 -29.49
CA VAL A 77 -0.69 25.58 -30.08
C VAL A 77 -1.63 25.97 -28.95
N ALA A 78 -1.52 27.22 -28.51
CA ALA A 78 -2.54 27.88 -27.73
C ALA A 78 -3.69 28.24 -28.68
N THR A 79 -4.91 27.81 -28.36
CA THR A 79 -6.12 28.28 -29.02
C THR A 79 -6.99 28.98 -27.98
N SER A 80 -6.90 30.31 -27.97
CA SER A 80 -7.79 31.20 -27.25
C SER A 80 -8.58 31.99 -28.29
N ILE A 81 -9.90 31.80 -28.34
CA ILE A 81 -10.84 32.71 -29.00
C ILE A 81 -12.06 32.88 -28.08
N LEU A 82 -12.20 34.11 -27.56
CA LEU A 82 -13.45 34.67 -27.05
C LEU A 82 -14.42 34.89 -28.20
N GLU A 83 -15.73 34.76 -27.94
CA GLU A 83 -16.79 35.71 -28.33
C GLU A 83 -18.13 35.21 -27.74
N THR A 84 -18.70 35.92 -26.76
CA THR A 84 -19.71 36.99 -26.91
C THR A 84 -21.14 36.47 -26.87
N THR A 85 -21.82 36.65 -25.74
CA THR A 85 -23.29 36.70 -25.67
C THR A 85 -23.71 37.91 -24.83
N THR A 86 -23.95 39.00 -25.57
CA THR A 86 -25.06 39.96 -25.43
C THR A 86 -25.60 40.26 -24.02
N ALA A 87 -25.12 41.37 -23.46
CA ALA A 87 -25.88 42.19 -22.53
C ALA A 87 -26.83 43.10 -23.34
N THR A 88 -28.13 43.00 -23.08
CA THR A 88 -29.12 43.96 -23.58
C THR A 88 -29.51 44.88 -22.42
N ASP A 89 -28.99 46.10 -22.46
CA ASP A 89 -29.54 47.24 -21.73
C ASP A 89 -30.63 47.87 -22.60
N LEU A 90 -31.83 48.02 -22.04
CA LEU A 90 -32.83 48.98 -22.52
C LEU A 90 -33.45 49.67 -21.31
N VAL A 91 -32.98 50.88 -21.08
CA VAL A 91 -33.59 51.89 -20.21
C VAL A 91 -34.90 52.34 -20.85
N THR A 92 -36.01 52.38 -20.10
CA THR A 92 -37.02 53.47 -20.18
C THR A 92 -37.80 53.57 -18.88
N THR A 93 -37.92 54.82 -18.45
CA THR A 93 -38.51 55.43 -17.26
C THR A 93 -40.01 55.14 -17.07
N GLY A 94 -40.44 54.95 -15.81
CA GLY A 94 -41.85 54.98 -15.41
C GLY A 94 -42.01 55.09 -13.90
N LEU A 95 -42.46 56.25 -13.43
CA LEU A 95 -42.77 56.52 -12.02
C LEU A 95 -43.96 55.69 -11.50
N SER A 96 -43.86 55.37 -10.20
CA SER A 96 -44.95 55.37 -9.20
C SER A 96 -45.52 54.04 -8.70
N SER A 97 -45.51 53.95 -7.36
CA SER A 97 -46.48 53.28 -6.46
C SER A 97 -46.24 51.84 -6.00
N SER A 98 -45.78 51.75 -4.73
CA SER A 98 -46.31 50.94 -3.63
C SER A 98 -46.80 49.50 -3.93
N SER A 99 -46.03 48.50 -3.48
CA SER A 99 -46.54 47.40 -2.63
C SER A 99 -45.37 46.66 -2.01
N THR A 100 -45.33 46.60 -0.67
CA THR A 100 -44.39 45.77 0.09
C THR A 100 -45.05 44.43 0.34
N GLU A 101 -44.82 43.45 -0.55
CA GLU A 101 -45.19 42.06 -0.28
C GLU A 101 -44.01 41.34 0.38
N THR A 102 -44.09 41.19 1.69
CA THR A 102 -43.18 40.33 2.47
C THR A 102 -43.53 38.87 2.17
N THR A 103 -42.95 38.30 1.13
CA THR A 103 -42.89 36.85 0.97
C THR A 103 -41.91 36.30 2.02
N THR A 104 -42.46 35.69 3.06
CA THR A 104 -41.71 34.92 4.05
C THR A 104 -41.42 33.56 3.42
N LEU A 105 -40.20 33.38 2.88
CA LEU A 105 -39.71 32.05 2.50
C LEU A 105 -39.60 31.20 3.77
N PRO A 106 -40.04 29.93 3.77
CA PRO A 106 -39.76 29.05 4.90
C PRO A 106 -38.25 28.92 5.04
N GLU A 107 -37.76 29.26 6.22
CA GLU A 107 -36.38 29.14 6.64
C GLU A 107 -36.01 27.65 6.54
N THR A 108 -35.34 27.27 5.44
CA THR A 108 -34.78 25.93 5.30
C THR A 108 -33.64 25.86 6.29
N THR A 109 -33.89 25.26 7.44
CA THR A 109 -32.83 24.92 8.40
C THR A 109 -31.90 23.94 7.70
N ALA A 110 -30.83 24.46 7.11
CA ALA A 110 -29.73 23.66 6.60
C ALA A 110 -29.17 22.91 7.81
N THR A 111 -29.50 21.62 7.92
CA THR A 111 -28.85 20.74 8.87
C THR A 111 -27.42 20.62 8.39
N ALA A 112 -26.51 21.39 8.98
CA ALA A 112 -25.10 21.29 8.70
C ALA A 112 -24.67 19.86 9.00
N THR A 113 -24.15 19.14 8.00
CA THR A 113 -23.56 17.83 8.20
C THR A 113 -22.49 17.96 9.29
N PRO A 114 -22.55 17.13 10.35
CA PRO A 114 -21.53 17.18 11.39
C PRO A 114 -20.13 16.98 10.76
N PRO A 115 -19.09 17.59 11.32
CA PRO A 115 -17.73 17.41 10.80
C PRO A 115 -17.38 15.92 10.81
N LEU A 116 -16.78 15.45 9.72
CA LEU A 116 -16.27 14.09 9.61
C LEU A 116 -15.24 13.86 10.73
N GLU A 117 -15.44 12.79 11.49
CA GLU A 117 -14.48 12.39 12.52
C GLU A 117 -13.16 12.00 11.87
N THR A 118 -12.07 12.59 12.34
CA THR A 118 -10.72 12.36 11.84
C THR A 118 -9.89 11.49 12.77
N PHE A 119 -8.91 10.78 12.21
CA PHE A 119 -8.03 9.89 12.95
C PHE A 119 -6.66 9.74 12.30
N GLN A 120 -5.71 9.21 13.07
CA GLN A 120 -4.36 8.84 12.63
C GLN A 120 -4.17 7.33 12.81
N ILE A 121 -3.35 6.70 11.98
CA ILE A 121 -3.12 5.25 11.99
C ILE A 121 -1.82 4.93 12.73
N ILE A 122 -1.84 3.89 13.56
CA ILE A 122 -0.69 3.37 14.32
C ILE A 122 -0.58 1.85 14.17
N VAL A 123 0.58 1.28 14.52
CA VAL A 123 0.78 -0.17 14.69
C VAL A 123 1.24 -0.42 16.13
N PRO A 124 0.34 -0.84 17.04
CA PRO A 124 0.60 -0.82 18.49
C PRO A 124 1.69 -1.80 18.94
N GLU A 125 1.84 -2.93 18.24
CA GLU A 125 2.83 -3.96 18.60
C GLU A 125 4.26 -3.62 18.16
N HIS A 126 4.45 -2.51 17.43
CA HIS A 126 5.74 -2.12 16.88
C HIS A 126 6.21 -0.79 17.47
N SER A 127 7.47 -0.76 17.91
CA SER A 127 8.09 0.45 18.46
C SER A 127 8.86 1.19 17.37
N PHE A 128 8.18 2.15 16.74
CA PHE A 128 8.75 3.05 15.75
C PHE A 128 9.20 4.37 16.39
N HIS A 129 10.16 5.06 15.79
CA HIS A 129 10.52 6.45 16.10
C HIS A 129 9.36 7.40 15.80
N ASP A 130 8.68 7.22 14.66
CA ASP A 130 7.37 7.84 14.42
C ASP A 130 6.24 6.90 14.82
N GLU A 131 5.43 7.36 15.78
CA GLU A 131 4.31 6.60 16.32
C GLU A 131 3.16 6.43 15.30
N TYR A 132 3.10 7.32 14.31
CA TYR A 132 1.98 7.45 13.38
C TYR A 132 2.42 7.23 11.94
N LEU A 133 1.50 6.74 11.14
CA LEU A 133 1.70 6.59 9.70
C LEU A 133 2.05 7.93 9.04
N ILE A 134 3.21 7.97 8.41
CA ILE A 134 3.71 9.13 7.67
C ILE A 134 3.70 8.87 6.16
N GLY A 135 3.53 9.94 5.38
CA GLY A 135 3.60 9.84 3.92
C GLY A 135 3.51 11.20 3.23
N ARG A 136 4.04 11.30 2.01
CA ARG A 136 3.89 12.51 1.21
C ARG A 136 2.48 12.58 0.62
N LYS A 137 1.86 13.76 0.70
CA LYS A 137 0.50 14.02 0.21
C LYS A 137 0.41 14.17 -1.31
N THR A 138 1.01 13.23 -2.03
CA THR A 138 1.13 13.20 -3.48
C THR A 138 0.96 11.77 -3.98
N THR A 139 0.42 11.60 -5.19
CA THR A 139 0.24 10.27 -5.78
C THR A 139 1.56 9.51 -5.92
N SER A 140 1.48 8.17 -5.95
CA SER A 140 2.62 7.27 -6.16
C SER A 140 3.71 7.31 -5.09
N ASN A 141 3.46 7.95 -3.95
CA ASN A 141 4.39 7.95 -2.82
C ASN A 141 3.93 6.93 -1.81
N VAL A 142 4.83 6.01 -1.46
CA VAL A 142 4.62 5.06 -0.39
C VAL A 142 4.50 5.78 0.95
N MET A 143 3.78 5.13 1.86
CA MET A 143 3.54 5.57 3.22
C MET A 143 3.91 4.44 4.17
N GLY A 144 4.31 4.80 5.38
CA GLY A 144 4.95 3.87 6.28
C GLY A 144 5.35 4.49 7.59
N PHE A 145 6.28 3.80 8.26
CA PHE A 145 6.82 4.13 9.56
C PHE A 145 8.35 4.13 9.51
N ASP A 146 9.00 4.95 10.33
CA ASP A 146 10.46 5.09 10.43
C ASP A 146 11.16 5.41 9.11
N LEU A 147 10.49 6.19 8.25
CA LEU A 147 11.01 6.57 6.94
C LEU A 147 12.10 7.66 7.07
N GLU A 148 13.32 7.23 7.44
CA GLU A 148 14.48 8.09 7.66
C GLU A 148 15.25 8.47 6.37
N PRO A 149 15.96 9.63 6.34
CA PRO A 149 15.88 10.77 7.22
C PRO A 149 15.26 11.94 6.45
N GLN A 150 13.93 12.01 6.37
CA GLN A 150 13.29 13.15 5.73
C GLN A 150 12.45 13.89 6.76
N SER A 151 13.07 14.90 7.36
CA SER A 151 12.56 15.80 8.41
C SER A 151 11.28 16.57 8.06
N ASN A 152 10.57 16.20 7.00
CA ASN A 152 9.39 16.90 6.47
C ASN A 152 8.35 15.93 5.88
N ILE A 153 8.37 14.63 6.21
CA ILE A 153 7.24 13.76 5.85
C ILE A 153 6.13 13.99 6.88
N PRO A 154 4.95 14.47 6.47
CA PRO A 154 3.88 14.75 7.42
C PRO A 154 3.23 13.46 7.91
N THR A 155 2.74 13.51 9.14
CA THR A 155 1.76 12.54 9.63
C THR A 155 0.48 12.67 8.83
N LEU A 156 -0.06 11.54 8.39
CA LEU A 156 -1.29 11.50 7.62
C LEU A 156 -2.50 11.46 8.55
N THR A 157 -3.50 12.28 8.23
CA THR A 157 -4.76 12.36 8.97
C THR A 157 -5.90 12.00 8.04
N PHE A 158 -6.76 11.08 8.48
CA PHE A 158 -7.78 10.46 7.66
C PHE A 158 -9.17 10.65 8.23
N SER A 159 -10.17 10.44 7.39
CA SER A 159 -11.59 10.32 7.71
C SER A 159 -12.19 9.21 6.86
N ILE A 160 -13.31 8.63 7.28
CA ILE A 160 -14.06 7.64 6.50
C ILE A 160 -15.32 8.31 5.97
N GLU A 161 -15.52 8.26 4.65
CA GLU A 161 -16.74 8.76 4.02
C GLU A 161 -17.94 7.86 4.37
N ALA A 162 -19.02 8.45 4.90
CA ALA A 162 -20.17 7.69 5.39
C ALA A 162 -20.92 6.90 4.29
N GLU A 163 -20.89 7.35 3.04
CA GLU A 163 -21.62 6.71 1.93
C GLU A 163 -20.82 5.60 1.25
N THR A 164 -19.52 5.79 1.08
CA THR A 164 -18.64 4.92 0.29
C THR A 164 -17.74 4.05 1.16
N SER A 165 -17.59 4.38 2.44
CA SER A 165 -16.57 3.85 3.34
C SER A 165 -15.14 4.07 2.86
N PHE A 166 -14.92 4.93 1.86
CA PHE A 166 -13.57 5.25 1.41
C PHE A 166 -12.83 6.08 2.45
N VAL A 167 -11.56 5.75 2.65
CA VAL A 167 -10.69 6.52 3.53
C VAL A 167 -10.11 7.70 2.77
N ARG A 168 -10.41 8.90 3.27
CA ARG A 168 -10.00 10.18 2.68
C ARG A 168 -9.05 10.90 3.61
N GLU A 169 -7.88 11.24 3.11
CA GLU A 169 -6.92 12.13 3.77
C GLU A 169 -7.46 13.56 3.75
N VAL A 170 -7.17 14.35 4.79
CA VAL A 170 -7.76 15.69 5.00
C VAL A 170 -7.58 16.68 3.83
N ASP A 171 -6.51 16.55 3.05
CA ASP A 171 -6.25 17.39 1.86
C ASP A 171 -6.94 16.86 0.59
N GLY A 172 -7.71 15.78 0.72
CA GLY A 172 -8.70 15.33 -0.25
C GLY A 172 -8.31 14.15 -1.14
N MET A 173 -7.10 13.63 -0.95
CA MET A 173 -6.65 12.38 -1.56
C MET A 173 -7.21 11.17 -0.82
N TYR A 174 -7.27 10.02 -1.46
CA TYR A 174 -7.84 8.81 -0.89
C TYR A 174 -6.77 7.78 -0.63
N LEU A 175 -6.94 7.02 0.46
CA LEU A 175 -6.10 5.87 0.71
C LEU A 175 -6.41 4.79 -0.34
N CYS A 176 -5.36 4.30 -0.97
CA CYS A 176 -5.45 3.28 -2.01
C CYS A 176 -4.28 2.31 -1.90
N ILE A 177 -4.41 1.17 -2.57
CA ILE A 177 -3.27 0.31 -2.86
C ILE A 177 -2.84 0.42 -4.31
N GLU A 178 -1.55 0.20 -4.54
CA GLU A 178 -1.02 -0.20 -5.83
C GLU A 178 -0.84 -1.71 -5.88
N TYR A 179 -1.55 -2.37 -6.78
CA TYR A 179 -1.39 -3.82 -6.96
C TYR A 179 -0.02 -4.16 -7.52
N ALA A 180 0.56 -5.22 -6.96
CA ALA A 180 1.87 -5.73 -7.35
C ALA A 180 1.76 -7.07 -8.08
N SER A 181 2.91 -7.72 -8.27
CA SER A 181 3.01 -9.06 -8.84
C SER A 181 2.20 -10.09 -8.02
N PRO A 182 1.88 -11.25 -8.60
CA PRO A 182 1.08 -12.26 -7.91
C PRO A 182 1.70 -12.66 -6.57
N SER A 183 0.86 -12.85 -5.56
CA SER A 183 1.27 -13.21 -4.19
C SER A 183 2.06 -12.13 -3.43
N SER A 184 2.14 -10.91 -3.96
CA SER A 184 2.69 -9.77 -3.24
C SER A 184 1.56 -8.86 -2.76
N PRO A 185 1.59 -8.38 -1.50
CA PRO A 185 0.66 -7.36 -1.06
C PRO A 185 0.87 -6.07 -1.85
N GLY A 186 -0.22 -5.32 -2.07
CA GLY A 186 -0.17 -4.02 -2.72
C GLY A 186 0.28 -2.93 -1.76
N GLN A 187 1.16 -2.05 -2.21
CA GLN A 187 1.67 -0.96 -1.36
C GLN A 187 0.59 0.10 -1.14
N LEU A 188 0.42 0.55 0.11
CA LEU A 188 -0.48 1.66 0.39
C LEU A 188 0.16 2.98 -0.04
N GLN A 189 -0.72 3.86 -0.51
CA GLN A 189 -0.39 5.22 -0.93
C GLN A 189 -1.65 6.08 -1.00
N LEU A 190 -1.46 7.33 -1.42
CA LEU A 190 -2.56 8.25 -1.71
C LEU A 190 -2.86 8.27 -3.21
N CYS A 191 -4.14 8.14 -3.57
CA CYS A 191 -4.63 8.20 -4.94
C CYS A 191 -5.67 9.30 -5.12
N ASN A 192 -5.76 9.79 -6.35
CA ASN A 192 -6.91 10.57 -6.78
C ASN A 192 -7.97 9.58 -7.30
N LYS A 193 -9.16 9.63 -6.72
CA LYS A 193 -10.29 8.74 -7.08
C LYS A 193 -10.70 8.84 -8.54
N ASP A 194 -10.45 9.99 -9.18
CA ASP A 194 -10.82 10.24 -10.57
C ASP A 194 -9.78 9.69 -11.57
N THR A 195 -8.61 9.24 -11.07
CA THR A 195 -7.48 8.80 -11.91
C THR A 195 -6.81 7.52 -11.39
N LEU A 196 -7.59 6.45 -11.16
CA LEU A 196 -7.11 5.16 -10.64
C LEU A 196 -6.39 4.26 -11.67
N GLY A 197 -6.06 4.80 -12.85
CA GLY A 197 -5.17 4.21 -13.85
C GLY A 197 -5.43 2.73 -14.18
N ASN A 198 -6.38 2.45 -15.06
CA ASN A 198 -6.65 1.13 -15.66
C ASN A 198 -6.62 -0.06 -14.68
N GLY A 199 -7.07 0.12 -13.42
CA GLY A 199 -7.12 -0.94 -12.41
C GLY A 199 -5.78 -1.26 -11.73
N ARG A 200 -4.73 -0.46 -11.96
CA ARG A 200 -3.46 -0.58 -11.21
C ARG A 200 -3.61 -0.14 -9.75
N TRP A 201 -4.53 0.78 -9.50
CA TRP A 201 -4.83 1.28 -8.17
C TRP A 201 -6.28 1.06 -7.81
N SER A 202 -6.53 0.82 -6.52
CA SER A 202 -7.89 0.69 -6.01
C SER A 202 -8.00 1.31 -4.62
N LEU A 203 -9.11 2.00 -4.38
CA LEU A 203 -9.38 2.70 -3.13
C LEU A 203 -9.72 1.70 -2.03
N LEU A 204 -9.25 1.96 -0.82
CA LEU A 204 -9.61 1.13 0.33
C LEU A 204 -10.98 1.57 0.87
N THR A 205 -11.84 0.58 1.12
CA THR A 205 -12.98 0.75 2.02
C THR A 205 -12.56 0.31 3.41
N CYS A 206 -12.89 1.10 4.43
CA CYS A 206 -12.54 0.74 5.80
C CYS A 206 -13.69 1.02 6.77
N GLU A 207 -13.73 0.23 7.83
CA GLU A 207 -14.64 0.39 8.95
C GLU A 207 -13.89 0.37 10.28
N LYS A 208 -14.37 1.17 11.24
CA LYS A 208 -13.91 1.09 12.63
C LYS A 208 -14.68 -0.05 13.29
N THR A 209 -13.98 -1.04 13.82
CA THR A 209 -14.60 -2.25 14.40
C THR A 209 -14.84 -2.12 15.91
N ASP A 210 -13.81 -1.67 16.64
CA ASP A 210 -13.82 -1.43 18.08
C ASP A 210 -13.45 0.04 18.39
N GLU A 211 -13.15 0.39 19.65
CA GLU A 211 -12.74 1.76 20.02
C GLU A 211 -11.51 2.27 19.25
N ARG A 212 -10.64 1.36 18.79
CA ARG A 212 -9.39 1.68 18.08
C ARG A 212 -9.12 0.81 16.86
N GLY A 213 -9.86 -0.28 16.63
CA GLY A 213 -9.62 -1.16 15.49
C GLY A 213 -10.01 -0.51 14.16
N LEU A 214 -9.22 -0.76 13.11
CA LEU A 214 -9.54 -0.35 11.74
C LEU A 214 -9.35 -1.54 10.80
N GLU A 215 -10.47 -2.02 10.25
CA GLU A 215 -10.46 -3.06 9.22
C GLU A 215 -10.65 -2.40 7.86
N CYS A 216 -9.83 -2.82 6.89
CA CYS A 216 -9.88 -2.31 5.54
C CYS A 216 -9.92 -3.45 4.53
N SER A 217 -10.59 -3.19 3.41
CA SER A 217 -10.73 -4.15 2.33
C SER A 217 -10.63 -3.49 0.96
N VAL A 218 -10.25 -4.29 -0.02
CA VAL A 218 -10.26 -3.93 -1.43
C VAL A 218 -10.32 -5.22 -2.26
N PRO A 219 -11.02 -5.24 -3.41
CA PRO A 219 -11.04 -6.41 -4.27
C PRO A 219 -9.63 -6.91 -4.59
N ALA A 220 -9.40 -8.22 -4.53
CA ALA A 220 -8.09 -8.77 -4.82
C ALA A 220 -7.78 -8.65 -6.32
N ALA A 221 -6.58 -8.22 -6.66
CA ALA A 221 -6.08 -8.20 -8.03
C ALA A 221 -4.57 -8.38 -8.07
N THR A 222 -4.04 -8.68 -9.25
CA THR A 222 -2.60 -8.70 -9.50
C THR A 222 -2.26 -7.97 -10.78
N CYS A 223 -1.16 -7.24 -10.76
CA CYS A 223 -0.66 -6.51 -11.91
C CYS A 223 0.74 -7.01 -12.30
N GLY A 224 0.97 -7.10 -13.61
CA GLY A 224 2.25 -7.46 -14.18
C GLY A 224 2.57 -6.63 -15.42
N PHE A 225 3.84 -6.47 -15.72
CA PHE A 225 4.28 -5.79 -16.93
C PHE A 225 4.27 -6.77 -18.11
N ASN A 226 3.46 -6.48 -19.13
CA ASN A 226 3.44 -7.25 -20.37
C ASN A 226 4.57 -6.77 -21.29
N MET A 227 5.63 -7.58 -21.40
CA MET A 227 6.81 -7.26 -22.21
C MET A 227 6.52 -7.11 -23.71
N ASN A 228 5.42 -7.68 -24.22
CA ASN A 228 5.08 -7.60 -25.64
C ASN A 228 4.39 -6.28 -25.98
N THR A 229 3.57 -5.74 -25.07
CA THR A 229 2.82 -4.49 -25.29
C THR A 229 3.47 -3.29 -24.61
N GLY A 230 4.41 -3.51 -23.68
CA GLY A 230 5.03 -2.47 -22.87
C GLY A 230 4.06 -1.84 -21.85
N GLN A 231 2.98 -2.53 -21.51
CA GLN A 231 1.92 -2.01 -20.64
C GLN A 231 1.79 -2.84 -19.36
N VAL A 232 1.40 -2.19 -18.27
CA VAL A 232 0.94 -2.88 -17.04
C VAL A 232 -0.45 -3.42 -17.30
N VAL A 233 -0.64 -4.72 -17.04
CA VAL A 233 -1.92 -5.41 -17.16
C VAL A 233 -2.29 -5.96 -15.79
N CYS A 234 -3.51 -5.66 -15.36
CA CYS A 234 -4.06 -6.10 -14.09
C CYS A 234 -5.19 -7.10 -14.32
N ASN A 235 -5.25 -8.13 -13.49
CA ASN A 235 -6.30 -9.14 -13.53
C ASN A 235 -6.89 -9.28 -12.13
N ASP A 236 -8.22 -9.33 -12.07
CA ASP A 236 -8.95 -9.59 -10.84
C ASP A 236 -8.63 -10.99 -10.31
N LEU A 237 -8.56 -11.10 -9.00
CA LEU A 237 -8.45 -12.36 -8.27
C LEU A 237 -9.74 -12.58 -7.47
N GLU A 238 -9.94 -13.81 -7.01
CA GLU A 238 -11.06 -14.12 -6.13
C GLU A 238 -10.80 -13.59 -4.70
N GLY A 239 -11.84 -13.03 -4.09
CA GLY A 239 -11.80 -12.52 -2.72
C GLY A 239 -11.26 -11.09 -2.62
N ASP A 240 -10.92 -10.71 -1.39
CA ASP A 240 -10.47 -9.37 -1.03
C ASP A 240 -9.10 -9.39 -0.35
N PHE A 241 -8.35 -8.30 -0.47
CA PHE A 241 -7.19 -8.04 0.36
C PHE A 241 -7.65 -7.34 1.65
N THR A 242 -7.31 -7.93 2.79
CA THR A 242 -7.78 -7.50 4.12
C THR A 242 -6.69 -7.52 5.19
N GLN A 243 -5.52 -8.11 4.92
CA GLN A 243 -4.43 -8.19 5.89
C GLN A 243 -3.39 -7.10 5.62
N PHE A 244 -3.07 -6.31 6.63
CA PHE A 244 -1.95 -5.36 6.58
C PHE A 244 -0.62 -6.06 6.77
N TYR A 245 0.39 -5.58 6.06
CA TYR A 245 1.76 -6.04 6.14
C TYR A 245 2.72 -4.86 6.24
N LEU A 246 3.70 -4.97 7.14
CA LEU A 246 4.90 -4.17 7.10
C LEU A 246 5.88 -4.77 6.09
N VAL A 247 6.46 -3.91 5.26
CA VAL A 247 7.41 -4.26 4.22
C VAL A 247 8.69 -3.47 4.44
N GLY A 248 9.81 -4.15 4.70
CA GLY A 248 11.07 -3.46 4.97
C GLY A 248 11.54 -2.64 3.76
N ASN A 249 12.05 -1.43 3.92
CA ASN A 249 12.40 -0.56 2.79
C ASN A 249 13.77 -0.91 2.14
N GLY A 250 14.06 -2.20 1.99
CA GLY A 250 15.29 -2.71 1.39
C GLY A 250 16.55 -2.22 2.13
N SER A 251 17.37 -1.41 1.46
CA SER A 251 18.58 -0.80 2.03
C SER A 251 18.32 0.52 2.76
N GLN A 252 17.10 1.02 2.75
CA GLN A 252 16.69 2.23 3.48
C GLN A 252 16.07 1.83 4.83
N ASN A 253 16.13 2.75 5.78
CA ASN A 253 15.45 2.59 7.06
C ASN A 253 13.94 2.69 6.88
N GLY A 254 13.21 2.05 7.80
CA GLY A 254 11.76 2.11 7.89
C GLY A 254 11.03 0.97 7.18
N PHE A 255 9.72 0.99 7.35
CA PHE A 255 8.79 0.01 6.85
C PHE A 255 7.67 0.71 6.09
N THR A 256 7.36 0.25 4.88
CA THR A 256 6.15 0.69 4.19
C THR A 256 4.97 -0.19 4.59
N LEU A 257 3.78 0.37 4.54
CA LEU A 257 2.54 -0.35 4.81
C LEU A 257 1.98 -0.90 3.49
N ALA A 258 1.55 -2.16 3.50
CA ALA A 258 0.94 -2.84 2.37
C ALA A 258 -0.33 -3.59 2.79
N LEU A 259 -1.21 -3.90 1.83
CA LEU A 259 -2.42 -4.69 2.05
C LEU A 259 -2.42 -5.89 1.11
N GLY A 260 -2.70 -7.08 1.63
CA GLY A 260 -2.68 -8.32 0.86
C GLY A 260 -3.74 -9.32 1.31
N SER A 261 -3.69 -10.51 0.70
CA SER A 261 -4.57 -11.60 1.06
C SER A 261 -4.23 -12.15 2.45
N LYS A 262 -5.27 -12.37 3.26
CA LYS A 262 -5.17 -13.10 4.53
C LYS A 262 -5.17 -14.61 4.31
N GLU A 263 -5.91 -15.08 3.31
CA GLU A 263 -6.06 -16.50 2.98
C GLU A 263 -4.84 -17.07 2.27
N HIS A 264 -4.20 -16.25 1.43
CA HIS A 264 -3.00 -16.59 0.67
C HIS A 264 -1.88 -15.59 1.00
N PRO A 265 -1.36 -15.60 2.25
CA PRO A 265 -0.35 -14.64 2.68
C PRO A 265 0.93 -14.79 1.84
N PRO A 266 1.72 -13.71 1.69
CA PRO A 266 3.00 -13.77 1.02
C PRO A 266 3.92 -14.77 1.73
N SER A 267 4.69 -15.55 0.95
CA SER A 267 5.52 -16.64 1.48
C SER A 267 6.91 -16.18 1.96
N SER A 268 7.28 -14.93 1.72
CA SER A 268 8.58 -14.37 2.11
C SER A 268 8.52 -13.76 3.51
N ASP A 269 9.59 -13.98 4.28
CA ASP A 269 9.90 -13.34 5.56
C ASP A 269 10.10 -11.82 5.47
N TYR A 270 10.15 -11.28 4.25
CA TYR A 270 10.19 -9.85 4.00
C TYR A 270 8.90 -9.11 4.39
N TYR A 271 7.78 -9.84 4.53
CA TYR A 271 6.48 -9.30 4.90
C TYR A 271 6.11 -9.72 6.32
N THR A 272 5.80 -8.74 7.17
CA THR A 272 5.33 -9.01 8.54
C THR A 272 3.86 -8.61 8.64
N ALA A 273 2.97 -9.58 8.86
CA ALA A 273 1.56 -9.30 9.08
C ALA A 273 1.38 -8.48 10.37
N VAL A 274 0.54 -7.45 10.30
CA VAL A 274 0.24 -6.57 11.44
C VAL A 274 -1.25 -6.25 11.48
N GLU A 275 -1.73 -5.94 12.68
CA GLU A 275 -3.00 -5.26 12.88
C GLU A 275 -2.73 -3.76 13.06
N ILE A 276 -3.63 -2.93 12.55
CA ILE A 276 -3.53 -1.48 12.67
C ILE A 276 -4.61 -0.94 13.60
N GLU A 277 -4.28 0.13 14.30
CA GLU A 277 -5.22 0.86 15.15
C GLU A 277 -5.32 2.32 14.72
N VAL A 278 -6.38 2.98 15.18
CA VAL A 278 -6.61 4.41 14.99
C VAL A 278 -6.61 5.16 16.31
N THR A 279 -6.10 6.38 16.27
CA THR A 279 -6.15 7.32 17.40
C THR A 279 -6.81 8.62 16.97
N PRO A 280 -7.43 9.36 17.91
CA PRO A 280 -7.81 10.75 17.66
C PRO A 280 -6.61 11.56 17.18
N VAL A 281 -6.88 12.57 16.35
CA VAL A 281 -5.85 13.52 15.92
C VAL A 281 -5.33 14.28 17.14
N ARG A 282 -4.01 14.36 17.30
CA ARG A 282 -3.45 15.24 18.32
C ARG A 282 -3.75 16.69 17.95
N ASP A 283 -4.35 17.42 18.88
CA ASP A 283 -4.32 18.88 18.83
C ASP A 283 -2.86 19.31 19.00
N GLU A 284 -2.25 19.85 17.96
CA GLU A 284 -0.94 20.49 18.08
C GLU A 284 -1.14 21.79 18.89
N LEU A 285 -0.78 21.73 20.17
CA LEU A 285 -0.76 22.85 21.13
C LEU A 285 0.45 23.76 20.92
#